data_AF-A0A7S1PCE8-F1
#
_entry.id   AF-A0A7S1PCE8-F1
#
_cell.length_a   1.000
_cell.length_b   1.000
_cell.length_c   1.000
_cell.angle_alpha   90.00
_cell.angle_beta   90.00
_cell.angle_gamma   90.00
#
_symmetry.space_group_name_H-M   'P 1'
#
loop_
_entity.id
_entity.type
_entity.pdbx_description
1 polymer ?
#
loop_
_entity_poly.entity_id
_entity_poly.type
_entity_poly.pdbx_seq_one_letter_code
_entity_poly.pdbx_strand_id
1 'polypeptide(L)'
;IRQDGKAEELLDAWKNGQTGVPLVDANMRELAATGFMSNRGRQNVGSFLALDLCLDWRYGADHFESLLLDYDVCSNWGNWVAIAGRIGGRLNRFNIPRQARTYDPQGEYVRVWCPELRNVPTEYIFEPWTMPASVQQKSGCVIGVDYPQCVVGANHWPPSSASGGGRAARPPRSPSGRGRGGKKGRVAR
;
A
#
# COMPACT_ATOMS: atom_id res chain seq x y z
N ILE A 1 3.41 7.49 -29.05
CA ILE A 1 3.54 6.06 -29.42
C ILE A 1 5.01 5.65 -29.32
N ARG A 2 5.61 5.77 -28.13
CA ARG A 2 7.02 5.37 -27.84
C ARG A 2 7.25 5.05 -26.35
N GLN A 3 6.17 4.77 -25.61
CA GLN A 3 6.20 4.40 -24.18
C GLN A 3 5.60 3.00 -23.93
N ASP A 4 5.21 2.28 -24.98
CA ASP A 4 4.33 1.11 -24.85
C ASP A 4 5.07 -0.10 -24.24
N GLY A 5 6.33 -0.35 -24.63
CA GLY A 5 7.10 -1.49 -24.10
C GLY A 5 7.41 -1.42 -22.60
N LYS A 6 7.77 -0.24 -22.08
CA LYS A 6 8.02 -0.09 -20.63
C LYS A 6 6.73 -0.23 -19.82
N ALA A 7 5.61 0.29 -20.33
CA ALA A 7 4.33 0.16 -19.65
C ALA A 7 3.85 -1.29 -19.60
N GLU A 8 4.08 -2.03 -20.68
CA GLU A 8 3.80 -3.47 -20.78
C GLU A 8 4.68 -4.28 -19.81
N GLU A 9 5.99 -4.03 -19.77
CA GLU A 9 6.91 -4.66 -18.80
C GLU A 9 6.48 -4.42 -17.35
N LEU A 10 6.07 -3.20 -17.01
CA LEU A 10 5.59 -2.86 -15.67
C LEU A 10 4.26 -3.54 -15.34
N LEU A 11 3.36 -3.63 -16.33
CA LEU A 11 2.08 -4.32 -16.16
C LEU A 11 2.29 -5.82 -15.95
N ASP A 12 3.18 -6.44 -16.71
CA ASP A 12 3.51 -7.85 -16.59
C ASP A 12 4.21 -8.15 -15.27
N ALA A 13 5.15 -7.30 -14.85
CA ALA A 13 5.77 -7.41 -13.53
C ALA A 13 4.72 -7.30 -12.41
N TRP A 14 3.73 -6.42 -12.55
CA TRP A 14 2.63 -6.30 -11.59
C TRP A 14 1.74 -7.55 -11.58
N LYS A 15 1.27 -8.01 -12.73
CA LYS A 15 0.40 -9.20 -12.84
C LYS A 15 1.07 -10.45 -12.26
N ASN A 16 2.37 -10.62 -12.49
CA ASN A 16 3.12 -11.81 -12.06
C ASN A 16 3.71 -11.71 -10.64
N GLY A 17 3.53 -10.58 -9.94
CA GLY A 17 4.14 -10.37 -8.63
C GLY A 17 5.67 -10.39 -8.68
N GLN A 18 6.22 -9.63 -9.62
CA GLN A 18 7.66 -9.45 -9.86
C GLN A 18 8.06 -7.96 -9.84
N THR A 19 7.35 -7.15 -9.05
CA THR A 19 7.58 -5.70 -8.96
C THR A 19 8.78 -5.33 -8.09
N GLY A 20 9.29 -6.28 -7.30
CA GLY A 20 10.31 -6.01 -6.30
C GLY A 20 9.75 -5.30 -5.06
N VAL A 21 8.43 -5.17 -4.94
CA VAL A 21 7.71 -4.60 -3.80
C VAL A 21 6.99 -5.73 -3.05
N PRO A 22 7.53 -6.23 -1.94
CA PRO A 22 7.14 -7.53 -1.38
C PRO A 22 5.66 -7.69 -1.02
N LEU A 23 5.01 -6.64 -0.48
CA LEU A 23 3.57 -6.72 -0.19
C LEU A 23 2.73 -6.81 -1.48
N VAL A 24 3.12 -6.11 -2.54
CA VAL A 24 2.42 -6.19 -3.84
C VAL A 24 2.62 -7.58 -4.42
N ASP A 25 3.87 -8.02 -4.49
CA ASP A 25 4.23 -9.32 -5.07
C ASP A 25 3.53 -10.48 -4.35
N ALA A 26 3.52 -10.45 -3.01
CA ALA A 26 2.83 -11.45 -2.21
C ALA A 26 1.32 -11.52 -2.50
N ASN A 27 0.65 -10.36 -2.60
CA ASN A 27 -0.78 -10.31 -2.92
C ASN A 27 -1.06 -10.80 -4.35
N MET A 28 -0.26 -10.38 -5.33
CA MET A 28 -0.47 -10.80 -6.72
C MET A 28 -0.26 -12.31 -6.89
N ARG A 29 0.71 -12.89 -6.17
CA ARG A 29 0.92 -14.35 -6.13
C ARG A 29 -0.18 -15.09 -5.39
N GLU A 30 -0.69 -14.55 -4.27
CA GLU A 30 -1.87 -15.10 -3.59
C GLU A 30 -3.09 -15.14 -4.51
N LEU A 31 -3.36 -14.04 -5.21
CA LEU A 31 -4.48 -13.94 -6.15
C LEU A 31 -4.36 -14.98 -7.26
N ALA A 32 -3.19 -15.10 -7.89
CA ALA A 32 -2.96 -16.07 -8.95
C ALA A 32 -3.12 -17.52 -8.47
N ALA A 33 -2.69 -17.83 -7.25
CA ALA A 33 -2.73 -19.19 -6.71
C ALA A 33 -4.11 -19.60 -6.14
N THR A 34 -4.88 -18.64 -5.61
CA THR A 34 -6.09 -18.94 -4.83
C THR A 34 -7.37 -18.36 -5.42
N GLY A 35 -7.26 -17.40 -6.33
CA GLY A 35 -8.38 -16.58 -6.80
C GLY A 35 -9.00 -15.71 -5.72
N PHE A 36 -8.30 -15.49 -4.61
CA PHE A 36 -8.72 -14.61 -3.52
C PHE A 36 -7.64 -13.57 -3.20
N MET A 37 -8.06 -12.40 -2.75
CA MET A 37 -7.19 -11.39 -2.17
C MET A 37 -7.95 -10.60 -1.12
N SER A 38 -7.32 -10.35 0.04
CA SER A 38 -7.89 -9.52 1.10
C SER A 38 -8.25 -8.11 0.60
N ASN A 39 -9.29 -7.49 1.15
CA ASN A 39 -9.68 -6.11 0.77
C ASN A 39 -8.50 -5.11 0.93
N ARG A 40 -7.69 -5.26 1.98
CA ARG A 40 -6.50 -4.43 2.17
C ARG A 40 -5.46 -4.69 1.07
N GLY A 41 -5.28 -5.94 0.66
CA GLY A 41 -4.49 -6.32 -0.51
C GLY A 41 -4.95 -5.59 -1.77
N ARG A 42 -6.25 -5.70 -2.10
CA ARG A 42 -6.85 -5.07 -3.31
C ARG A 42 -6.60 -3.56 -3.35
N GLN A 43 -6.75 -2.88 -2.22
CA GLN A 43 -6.46 -1.45 -2.10
C GLN A 43 -4.98 -1.12 -2.31
N ASN A 44 -4.06 -1.92 -1.78
CA ASN A 44 -2.62 -1.69 -1.93
C ASN A 44 -2.16 -1.91 -3.38
N VAL A 45 -2.49 -3.07 -3.97
CA VAL A 45 -2.04 -3.39 -5.33
C VAL A 45 -2.70 -2.49 -6.38
N GLY A 46 -3.96 -2.10 -6.17
CA GLY A 46 -4.65 -1.17 -7.06
C GLY A 46 -4.09 0.25 -6.98
N SER A 47 -3.83 0.75 -5.76
CA SER A 47 -3.18 2.06 -5.57
C SER A 47 -1.79 2.08 -6.20
N PHE A 48 -1.03 0.99 -6.02
CA PHE A 48 0.30 0.85 -6.61
C PHE A 48 0.25 0.89 -8.15
N LEU A 49 -0.62 0.11 -8.79
CA LEU A 49 -0.77 0.12 -10.25
C LEU A 49 -1.19 1.50 -10.78
N ALA A 50 -2.25 2.08 -10.21
CA ALA A 50 -2.85 3.29 -10.75
C ALA A 50 -2.05 4.56 -10.43
N LEU A 51 -1.40 4.61 -9.26
CA LEU A 51 -0.81 5.85 -8.74
C LEU A 51 0.71 5.81 -8.72
N ASP A 52 1.33 4.68 -8.39
CA ASP A 52 2.79 4.56 -8.33
C ASP A 52 3.39 4.17 -9.68
N LEU A 53 2.79 3.21 -10.39
CA LEU A 53 3.18 2.86 -11.77
C LEU A 53 2.56 3.79 -12.83
N CYS A 54 1.53 4.57 -12.46
CA CYS A 54 0.77 5.44 -13.36
C CYS A 54 0.19 4.71 -14.58
N LEU A 55 -0.17 3.44 -14.42
CA LEU A 55 -0.79 2.62 -15.47
C LEU A 55 -2.31 2.82 -15.50
N ASP A 56 -2.91 2.46 -16.63
CA ASP A 56 -4.37 2.48 -16.75
C ASP A 56 -5.00 1.46 -15.80
N TRP A 57 -5.84 1.95 -14.89
CA TRP A 57 -6.52 1.13 -13.90
C TRP A 57 -7.38 0.02 -14.51
N ARG A 58 -7.84 0.19 -15.76
CA ARG A 58 -8.65 -0.81 -16.47
C ARG A 58 -7.90 -2.12 -16.66
N TYR A 59 -6.57 -2.09 -16.79
CA TYR A 59 -5.77 -3.32 -16.85
C TYR A 59 -5.81 -4.09 -15.54
N GLY A 60 -5.87 -3.39 -14.41
CA GLY A 60 -6.02 -4.01 -13.10
C GLY A 60 -7.42 -4.61 -12.91
N ALA A 61 -8.45 -3.88 -13.34
CA ALA A 61 -9.84 -4.35 -13.29
C ALA A 61 -10.05 -5.64 -14.10
N ASP A 62 -9.55 -5.65 -15.34
CA ASP A 62 -9.59 -6.81 -16.25
C ASP A 62 -8.82 -8.01 -15.70
N HIS A 63 -7.63 -7.79 -15.15
CA HIS A 63 -6.86 -8.87 -14.53
C HIS A 63 -7.56 -9.47 -13.31
N PHE A 64 -8.16 -8.64 -12.45
CA PHE A 64 -8.93 -9.09 -11.29
C PHE A 64 -10.19 -9.84 -11.70
N GLU A 65 -10.86 -9.40 -12.76
CA GLU A 65 -11.99 -10.11 -13.36
C GLU A 65 -11.63 -11.53 -13.82
N SER A 66 -10.42 -11.71 -14.36
CA SER A 66 -9.97 -13.03 -14.82
C SER A 66 -9.59 -14.02 -13.70
N LEU A 67 -9.36 -13.55 -12.47
CA LEU A 67 -8.80 -14.37 -11.37
C LEU A 67 -9.69 -14.48 -10.14
N LEU A 68 -10.47 -13.44 -9.79
CA LEU A 68 -11.22 -13.42 -8.55
C LEU A 68 -12.38 -14.42 -8.57
N LEU A 69 -12.41 -15.34 -7.61
CA LEU A 69 -13.52 -16.27 -7.40
C LEU A 69 -14.78 -15.56 -6.89
N ASP A 70 -14.60 -14.44 -6.17
CA ASP A 70 -15.68 -13.59 -5.67
C ASP A 70 -16.00 -12.40 -6.59
N TYR A 71 -15.65 -12.51 -7.88
CA TYR A 71 -15.86 -11.45 -8.84
C TYR A 71 -17.34 -11.05 -8.94
N ASP A 72 -17.55 -9.74 -8.82
CA ASP A 72 -18.80 -9.05 -9.14
C ASP A 72 -18.44 -7.80 -9.98
N VAL A 73 -19.14 -7.63 -11.10
CA VAL A 73 -18.85 -6.58 -12.10
C VAL A 73 -18.87 -5.20 -11.45
N CYS A 74 -19.94 -4.89 -10.71
CA CYS A 74 -20.15 -3.58 -10.11
C CYS A 74 -19.10 -3.30 -9.03
N SER A 75 -18.85 -4.28 -8.16
CA SER A 75 -17.90 -4.15 -7.05
C SER A 75 -16.47 -4.04 -7.56
N ASN A 76 -16.05 -4.86 -8.52
CA ASN A 76 -14.69 -4.83 -9.05
C ASN A 76 -14.41 -3.51 -9.78
N TRP A 77 -15.15 -3.23 -10.84
CA TRP A 77 -14.93 -2.04 -11.67
C TRP A 77 -15.16 -0.75 -10.87
N GLY A 78 -16.16 -0.73 -9.99
CA GLY A 78 -16.44 0.38 -9.07
C GLY A 78 -15.29 0.68 -8.10
N ASN A 79 -14.67 -0.36 -7.52
CA ASN A 79 -13.51 -0.18 -6.64
C ASN A 79 -12.28 0.33 -7.41
N TRP A 80 -12.02 -0.20 -8.61
CA TRP A 80 -10.87 0.22 -9.41
C TRP A 80 -10.98 1.68 -9.89
N VAL A 81 -12.16 2.10 -10.37
CA VAL A 81 -12.38 3.49 -10.78
C VAL A 81 -12.28 4.46 -9.59
N ALA A 82 -12.66 4.02 -8.38
CA ALA A 82 -12.50 4.76 -7.13
C ALA A 82 -11.02 4.91 -6.73
N ILE A 83 -10.25 3.81 -6.77
CA ILE A 83 -8.82 3.80 -6.48
C ILE A 83 -8.07 4.74 -7.43
N ALA A 84 -8.44 4.77 -8.70
CA ALA A 84 -7.88 5.65 -9.72
C ALA A 84 -8.31 7.13 -9.56
N GLY A 85 -9.13 7.46 -8.56
CA GLY A 85 -9.58 8.82 -8.26
C GLY A 85 -10.55 9.41 -9.28
N ARG A 86 -11.21 8.59 -10.10
CA ARG A 86 -12.03 9.06 -11.23
C ARG A 86 -13.47 9.42 -10.87
N ILE A 87 -13.96 8.97 -9.71
CA ILE A 87 -15.31 9.27 -9.22
C ILE A 87 -15.37 10.48 -8.26
N GLY A 88 -14.26 11.20 -8.09
CA GLY A 88 -14.13 12.25 -7.08
C GLY A 88 -13.97 11.71 -5.66
N GLY A 89 -13.62 12.59 -4.71
CA GLY A 89 -13.36 12.21 -3.32
C GLY A 89 -11.88 12.04 -2.97
N ARG A 90 -11.58 11.34 -1.87
CA ARG A 90 -10.22 11.23 -1.34
C ARG A 90 -9.40 10.21 -2.14
N LEU A 91 -8.39 10.70 -2.85
CA LEU A 91 -7.37 9.86 -3.48
C LEU A 91 -6.40 9.31 -2.42
N ASN A 92 -6.38 7.99 -2.25
CA ASN A 92 -5.50 7.32 -1.30
C ASN A 92 -4.30 6.70 -2.01
N ARG A 93 -3.20 7.47 -2.10
CA ARG A 93 -1.87 6.92 -2.41
C ARG A 93 -1.30 6.27 -1.16
N PHE A 94 -1.06 4.96 -1.19
CA PHE A 94 -0.51 4.25 -0.04
C PHE A 94 1.02 4.28 -0.03
N ASN A 95 1.60 4.36 1.16
CA ASN A 95 3.00 3.98 1.36
C ASN A 95 3.02 2.47 1.60
N ILE A 96 3.36 1.70 0.57
CA ILE A 96 3.23 0.24 0.58
C ILE A 96 4.10 -0.40 1.68
N PRO A 97 5.39 -0.05 1.86
CA PRO A 97 6.19 -0.58 2.96
C PRO A 97 5.60 -0.31 4.35
N ARG A 98 5.00 0.88 4.55
CA ARG A 98 4.32 1.21 5.81
C ARG A 98 3.05 0.39 6.02
N GLN A 99 2.27 0.15 4.97
CA GLN A 99 1.09 -0.71 5.05
C GLN A 99 1.52 -2.15 5.41
N ALA A 100 2.58 -2.65 4.79
CA ALA A 100 3.12 -3.97 5.05
C ALA A 100 3.51 -4.13 6.54
N ARG A 101 4.31 -3.21 7.07
CA ARG A 101 4.66 -3.19 8.51
C ARG A 101 3.45 -3.11 9.46
N THR A 102 2.35 -2.51 9.01
CA THR A 102 1.15 -2.36 9.84
C THR A 102 0.34 -3.65 9.90
N TYR A 103 0.20 -4.35 8.78
CA TYR A 103 -0.69 -5.52 8.64
C TYR A 103 0.04 -6.86 8.70
N ASP A 104 1.35 -6.86 8.52
CA ASP A 104 2.22 -8.02 8.56
C ASP A 104 3.52 -7.66 9.32
N PRO A 105 3.48 -7.38 10.64
CA PRO A 105 4.65 -6.83 11.36
C PRO A 105 5.88 -7.74 11.36
N GLN A 106 5.71 -9.05 11.16
CA GLN A 106 6.79 -10.04 11.13
C GLN A 106 7.18 -10.47 9.70
N GLY A 107 6.43 -10.05 8.68
CA GLY A 107 6.68 -10.43 7.30
C GLY A 107 6.22 -11.86 6.96
N GLU A 108 5.43 -12.50 7.81
CA GLU A 108 5.03 -13.91 7.62
C GLU A 108 4.22 -14.09 6.33
N TYR A 109 3.31 -13.15 6.03
CA TYR A 109 2.54 -13.20 4.80
C TYR A 109 3.45 -13.06 3.57
N VAL A 110 4.42 -12.15 3.62
CA VAL A 110 5.43 -12.02 2.56
C VAL A 110 6.29 -13.29 2.42
N ARG A 111 6.73 -13.91 3.52
CA ARG A 111 7.55 -15.14 3.48
C ARG A 111 6.81 -16.35 2.91
N VAL A 112 5.48 -16.38 3.05
CA VAL A 112 4.63 -17.43 2.48
C VAL A 112 4.58 -17.30 0.96
N TRP A 113 4.28 -16.10 0.46
CA TRP A 113 4.03 -15.87 -0.97
C TRP A 113 5.27 -15.49 -1.79
N CYS A 114 6.32 -15.01 -1.15
CA CYS A 114 7.64 -14.73 -1.72
C CYS A 114 8.69 -15.59 -1.01
N PRO A 115 8.76 -16.91 -1.30
CA PRO A 115 9.65 -17.85 -0.61
C PRO A 115 11.13 -17.50 -0.73
N GLU A 116 11.54 -16.79 -1.79
CA GLU A 116 12.89 -16.25 -1.95
C GLU A 116 13.27 -15.25 -0.84
N LEU A 117 12.28 -14.59 -0.22
CA LEU A 117 12.48 -13.69 0.91
C LEU A 117 12.39 -14.39 2.28
N ARG A 118 12.21 -15.72 2.33
CA ARG A 118 11.93 -16.46 3.58
C ARG A 118 13.00 -16.30 4.65
N ASN A 119 14.27 -16.12 4.25
CA ASN A 119 15.40 -15.95 5.18
C ASN A 119 15.84 -14.48 5.33
N VAL A 120 15.15 -13.54 4.68
CA VAL A 120 15.48 -12.10 4.78
C VAL A 120 15.12 -11.60 6.19
N PRO A 121 16.01 -10.89 6.91
CA PRO A 121 15.67 -10.33 8.22
C PRO A 121 14.45 -9.41 8.16
N THR A 122 13.59 -9.44 9.18
CA THR A 122 12.34 -8.66 9.24
C THR A 122 12.56 -7.15 9.09
N GLU A 123 13.73 -6.63 9.46
CA GLU A 123 14.08 -5.23 9.26
C GLU A 123 14.12 -4.82 7.77
N TYR A 124 14.42 -5.76 6.86
CA TYR A 124 14.55 -5.50 5.42
C TYR A 124 13.40 -6.10 4.59
N ILE A 125 12.55 -6.97 5.15
CA ILE A 125 11.61 -7.77 4.37
C ILE A 125 10.62 -6.95 3.53
N PHE A 126 10.30 -5.71 3.92
CA PHE A 126 9.41 -4.83 3.15
C PHE A 126 10.12 -3.87 2.21
N GLU A 127 11.44 -3.76 2.34
CA GLU A 127 12.30 -2.88 1.54
C GLU A 127 13.61 -3.62 1.21
N PRO A 128 13.56 -4.82 0.58
CA PRO A 128 14.73 -5.68 0.43
C PRO A 128 15.83 -5.05 -0.44
N TRP A 129 15.48 -4.09 -1.30
CA TRP A 129 16.43 -3.27 -2.07
C TRP A 129 17.37 -2.41 -1.19
N THR A 130 17.06 -2.25 0.09
CA THR A 130 17.93 -1.56 1.06
C THR A 130 18.93 -2.49 1.75
N MET A 131 18.86 -3.81 1.49
CA MET A 131 19.76 -4.78 2.11
C MET A 131 21.22 -4.56 1.69
N PRO A 132 22.16 -4.47 2.66
CA PRO A 132 23.58 -4.54 2.36
C PRO A 132 23.94 -5.86 1.67
N ALA A 133 24.95 -5.85 0.79
CA ALA A 133 25.39 -7.05 0.08
C ALA A 133 25.76 -8.22 1.02
N SER A 134 26.33 -7.92 2.19
CA SER A 134 26.64 -8.93 3.22
C SER A 134 25.40 -9.59 3.82
N VAL A 135 24.28 -8.86 3.91
CA VAL A 135 23.00 -9.40 4.39
C VAL A 135 22.36 -10.25 3.30
N GLN A 136 22.37 -9.79 2.04
CA GLN A 136 21.86 -10.55 0.88
C GLN A 136 22.54 -11.92 0.75
N GLN A 137 23.87 -11.97 0.90
CA GLN A 137 24.63 -13.22 0.88
C GLN A 137 24.26 -14.15 2.03
N LYS A 138 24.09 -13.61 3.24
CA LYS A 138 23.72 -14.40 4.43
C LYS A 138 22.28 -14.93 4.38
N SER A 139 21.35 -14.16 3.80
CA SER A 139 19.97 -14.58 3.61
C SER A 139 19.80 -15.53 2.41
N GLY A 140 20.80 -15.61 1.51
CA GLY A 140 20.69 -16.36 0.27
C GLY A 140 19.69 -15.75 -0.71
N CYS A 141 19.54 -14.43 -0.69
CA CYS A 141 18.64 -13.69 -1.57
C CYS A 141 19.34 -12.42 -2.09
N VAL A 142 19.85 -12.50 -3.31
CA VAL A 142 20.48 -11.40 -4.05
C VAL A 142 19.42 -10.65 -4.85
N ILE A 143 19.26 -9.36 -4.57
CA ILE A 143 18.26 -8.50 -5.23
C ILE A 143 18.70 -8.20 -6.66
N GLY A 144 17.79 -8.43 -7.62
CA GLY A 144 18.04 -8.41 -9.06
C GLY A 144 18.41 -9.77 -9.65
N VAL A 145 18.60 -10.80 -8.82
CA VAL A 145 18.91 -12.16 -9.25
C VAL A 145 17.86 -13.13 -8.71
N ASP A 146 17.76 -13.27 -7.38
CA ASP A 146 16.85 -14.20 -6.71
C ASP A 146 15.47 -13.57 -6.47
N TYR A 147 15.43 -12.25 -6.24
CA TYR A 147 14.21 -11.45 -6.10
C TYR A 147 14.34 -10.17 -6.94
N PRO A 148 13.32 -9.70 -7.67
CA PRO A 148 13.41 -8.56 -8.56
C PRO A 148 13.86 -7.26 -7.87
N GLN A 149 14.51 -6.40 -8.65
CA GLN A 149 14.75 -5.01 -8.25
C GLN A 149 13.43 -4.23 -8.20
N CYS A 150 13.34 -3.28 -7.27
CA CYS A 150 12.13 -2.46 -7.11
C CYS A 150 11.89 -1.59 -8.35
N VAL A 151 10.78 -1.84 -9.06
CA VAL A 151 10.47 -1.20 -10.36
C VAL A 151 10.22 0.31 -10.26
N VAL A 152 9.86 0.82 -9.08
CA VAL A 152 9.69 2.26 -8.81
C VAL A 152 10.96 2.92 -8.25
N GLY A 153 12.00 2.13 -7.98
CA GLY A 153 13.29 2.60 -7.45
C GLY A 153 13.33 2.73 -5.92
N ALA A 154 14.54 2.71 -5.37
CA ALA A 154 14.78 2.63 -3.92
C ALA A 154 14.29 3.86 -3.12
N ASN A 155 14.19 5.02 -3.76
CA ASN A 155 13.83 6.29 -3.12
C ASN A 155 12.36 6.70 -3.36
N HIS A 156 11.53 5.80 -3.88
CA HIS A 156 10.14 6.11 -4.22
C HIS A 156 9.28 6.48 -3.00
N TRP A 157 9.52 5.81 -1.87
CA TRP A 157 8.89 6.15 -0.60
C TRP A 157 9.89 6.85 0.35
N PRO A 158 9.41 7.78 1.19
CA PRO A 158 10.26 8.40 2.19
C PRO A 158 10.81 7.33 3.15
N PRO A 159 12.07 7.49 3.63
CA PRO A 159 12.67 6.55 4.56
C PRO A 159 11.77 6.31 5.77
N SER A 160 11.67 5.05 6.19
CA SER A 160 10.87 4.61 7.32
C SER A 160 11.18 5.35 8.63
N SER A 161 12.40 5.89 8.79
CA SER A 161 12.82 6.72 9.93
C SER A 161 12.23 8.14 9.97
N ALA A 162 11.63 8.64 8.87
CA ALA A 162 11.15 10.02 8.77
C ALA A 162 9.72 10.24 9.30
N SER A 163 9.07 9.21 9.87
CA SER A 163 7.69 9.31 10.38
C SER A 163 7.55 9.08 11.88
N GLY A 164 8.51 9.58 12.66
CA GLY A 164 8.37 9.84 14.10
C GLY A 164 7.49 11.07 14.39
N GLY A 165 6.33 11.19 13.74
CA GLY A 165 5.33 12.21 14.03
C GLY A 165 4.37 11.70 15.10
N GLY A 166 4.83 11.64 16.36
CA GLY A 166 3.93 11.42 17.49
C GLY A 166 2.78 12.41 17.40
N ARG A 167 1.53 11.92 17.38
CA ARG A 167 0.36 12.77 17.57
C ARG A 167 0.56 13.50 18.90
N ALA A 168 0.86 14.79 18.85
CA ALA A 168 0.78 15.63 20.03
C ALA A 168 -0.60 15.42 20.65
N ALA A 169 -0.63 14.98 21.91
CA ALA A 169 -1.87 14.85 22.66
C ALA A 169 -2.60 16.20 22.60
N ARG A 170 -3.87 16.20 22.14
CA ARG A 170 -4.72 17.39 22.24
C ARG A 170 -4.75 17.80 23.72
N PRO A 171 -4.45 19.06 24.06
CA PRO A 171 -4.55 19.50 25.45
C PRO A 171 -6.00 19.36 25.90
N PRO A 172 -6.25 19.00 27.17
CA PRO A 172 -7.60 18.89 27.69
C PRO A 172 -8.30 20.25 27.58
N ARG A 173 -9.54 20.25 27.09
CA ARG A 173 -10.40 21.44 27.05
C ARG A 173 -10.61 21.96 28.47
N SER A 174 -10.23 23.21 28.72
CA SER A 174 -10.54 23.92 29.96
C SER A 174 -12.07 23.97 30.17
N PRO A 175 -12.59 23.80 31.40
CA PRO A 175 -14.00 23.94 31.66
C PRO A 175 -14.39 25.41 31.57
N SER A 176 -15.25 25.77 30.62
CA SER A 176 -15.85 27.10 30.54
C SER A 176 -16.68 27.35 31.80
N GLY A 177 -16.22 28.28 32.64
CA GLY A 177 -16.93 28.74 33.82
C GLY A 177 -18.27 29.36 33.46
N ARG A 178 -19.36 28.83 34.04
CA ARG A 178 -20.67 29.50 34.08
C ARG A 178 -20.57 30.66 35.08
N GLY A 179 -20.37 31.87 34.57
CA GLY A 179 -20.58 33.10 35.33
C GLY A 179 -22.07 33.28 35.63
N ARG A 180 -22.43 33.15 36.91
CA ARG A 180 -23.73 33.58 37.48
C ARG A 180 -23.52 34.95 38.12
N GLY A 181 -24.29 35.94 37.68
CA GLY A 181 -24.43 37.26 38.34
C GLY A 181 -24.93 38.29 37.34
N GLY A 182 -25.94 39.12 37.58
CA GLY A 182 -26.77 39.36 38.75
C GLY A 182 -27.83 40.43 38.42
N LYS A 183 -29.04 40.22 38.94
CA LYS A 183 -30.03 41.19 39.48
C LYS A 183 -30.23 42.60 38.88
N LYS A 184 -31.54 42.87 38.64
CA LYS A 184 -32.40 44.00 39.09
C LYS A 184 -32.53 45.29 38.25
N GLY A 185 -33.79 45.73 38.10
CA GLY A 185 -34.25 47.10 37.81
C GLY A 185 -35.46 47.11 36.86
N ARG A 186 -36.72 46.92 37.30
CA ARG A 186 -37.69 47.88 37.89
C ARG A 186 -38.30 48.91 36.90
N VAL A 187 -39.51 48.58 36.42
CA VAL A 187 -40.77 49.38 36.34
C VAL A 187 -40.85 50.69 35.53
N ALA A 188 -41.91 50.72 34.70
CA ALA A 188 -42.94 51.77 34.49
C ALA A 188 -43.05 52.51 33.13
N ARG A 189 -44.32 52.46 32.68
CA ARG A 189 -45.09 53.25 31.70
C ARG A 189 -44.94 52.88 30.23
#